data_AF-A0A060SMZ1-F1
#
_entry.id   AF-A0A060SMZ1-F1
#
_cell.length_a   1.000
_cell.length_b   1.000
_cell.length_c   1.000
_cell.angle_alpha   90.00
_cell.angle_beta   90.00
_cell.angle_gamma   90.00
#
_symmetry.space_group_name_H-M   'P 1'
#
loop_
_entity.id
_entity.type
_entity.pdbx_description
1 polymer ?
#
loop_
_entity_poly.entity_id
_entity_poly.type
_entity_poly.pdbx_seq_one_letter_code
_entity_poly.pdbx_strand_id
1 'polypeptide(L)'
;MDSRLNNLRSAYVELMGRVNTALRTQVGDRVRLNDVRTQVLSLGMAAEQQIDLFPPGEYQTLVESLSAMAADLDAACDQSVDPPDAAPLLAAQPALTGRPGRPRIEIDRQFLEFALDVRGPTQIGELLGCHPRTVRRRALELGLVSPGPPVFSTLQDPSGTSLNVHMTLTTPVSTLTDDMLDRIVADILTAFPNFGRRMIVGHLRSQGHHVPERRVAEAYVRVRGAPAIFGRRIIVRKKYQVAGPNSLVHHDGQHGLIRWKFVIHCFIDGHSRFVTGIRVHTNNRADTVLALFCETIAQHGLPSRVRGDHGTENIRVAEFMEESRGLNRGSYIWGRSVHNTRIERLWYDVTQGFGSKWKTFLMELEHHHGLDADSAAHIWLLHHLFQHALNTDARAWADAWNAHRLNITGERAASPRELFMFGMLRHGPRGIERVLDAAAADDLGDGDPADYGIDWDAINDTTLMAHHVAHNPSTAIQVSDSPFGPSSGPEHLTEVICNPPGSPLSAAQLARLDSHLAYHCDLATGDMQVRKLIWIAALQFCRQLVQ
;
A
#
# COMPACT_ATOMS: atom_id res chain seq x y z
N MET A 1 -24.82 -53.25 -5.24
CA MET A 1 -24.61 -52.24 -4.18
C MET A 1 -23.13 -52.01 -3.92
N ASP A 2 -22.33 -53.07 -3.70
CA ASP A 2 -20.89 -52.97 -3.40
C ASP A 2 -20.03 -52.14 -4.36
N SER A 3 -20.27 -52.20 -5.67
CA SER A 3 -19.45 -51.45 -6.64
C SER A 3 -19.58 -49.93 -6.48
N ARG A 4 -20.75 -49.39 -6.11
CA ARG A 4 -20.93 -47.94 -5.95
C ARG A 4 -20.31 -47.42 -4.65
N LEU A 5 -20.47 -48.17 -3.56
CA LEU A 5 -19.84 -47.84 -2.28
C LEU A 5 -18.30 -47.94 -2.38
N ASN A 6 -17.77 -48.95 -3.06
CA ASN A 6 -16.32 -49.09 -3.27
C ASN A 6 -15.75 -48.00 -4.19
N ASN A 7 -16.54 -47.48 -5.14
CA ASN A 7 -16.14 -46.32 -5.94
C ASN A 7 -16.05 -45.04 -5.08
N LEU A 8 -17.01 -44.82 -4.16
CA LEU A 8 -16.96 -43.68 -3.22
C LEU A 8 -15.76 -43.77 -2.26
N ARG A 9 -15.47 -44.96 -1.74
CA ARG A 9 -14.27 -45.21 -0.90
C ARG A 9 -12.96 -44.95 -1.66
N SER A 10 -12.88 -45.39 -2.91
CA SER A 10 -11.70 -45.18 -3.75
C SER A 10 -11.51 -43.69 -4.07
N ALA A 11 -12.60 -42.98 -4.40
CA ALA A 11 -12.59 -41.54 -4.63
C ALA A 11 -12.17 -40.75 -3.38
N TYR A 12 -12.59 -41.20 -2.19
CA TYR A 12 -12.17 -40.60 -0.93
C TYR A 12 -10.66 -40.76 -0.67
N VAL A 13 -10.09 -41.95 -0.89
CA VAL A 13 -8.65 -42.20 -0.71
C VAL A 13 -7.81 -41.36 -1.68
N GLU A 14 -8.23 -41.29 -2.93
CA GLU A 14 -7.56 -40.44 -3.93
C GLU A 14 -7.63 -38.96 -3.56
N LEU A 15 -8.80 -38.49 -3.13
CA LEU A 15 -9.02 -37.12 -2.71
C LEU A 15 -8.20 -36.77 -1.46
N MET A 16 -8.13 -37.65 -0.47
CA MET A 16 -7.30 -37.46 0.72
C MET A 16 -5.81 -37.34 0.36
N GLY A 17 -5.32 -38.10 -0.63
CA GLY A 17 -3.97 -37.94 -1.16
C GLY A 17 -3.76 -36.56 -1.80
N ARG A 18 -4.74 -36.08 -2.57
CA ARG A 18 -4.72 -34.74 -3.19
C ARG A 18 -4.77 -33.62 -2.14
N VAL A 19 -5.62 -33.73 -1.13
CA VAL A 19 -5.72 -32.77 -0.01
C VAL A 19 -4.40 -32.70 0.74
N ASN A 20 -3.81 -33.83 1.13
CA ASN A 20 -2.52 -33.85 1.84
C ASN A 20 -1.38 -33.28 0.99
N THR A 21 -1.40 -33.51 -0.32
CA THR A 21 -0.42 -32.93 -1.24
C THR A 21 -0.62 -31.42 -1.34
N ALA A 22 -1.86 -30.96 -1.54
CA ALA A 22 -2.20 -29.55 -1.62
C ALA A 22 -1.88 -28.79 -0.32
N LEU A 23 -2.18 -29.35 0.85
CA LEU A 23 -1.85 -28.75 2.15
C LEU A 23 -0.34 -28.68 2.42
N ARG A 24 0.48 -29.51 1.76
CA ARG A 24 1.94 -29.47 1.91
C ARG A 24 2.64 -28.60 0.87
N THR A 25 2.06 -28.51 -0.32
CA THR A 25 2.71 -27.92 -1.49
C THR A 25 2.05 -26.64 -1.98
N GLN A 26 0.81 -26.34 -1.60
CA GLN A 26 -0.01 -25.26 -2.19
C GLN A 26 -0.52 -24.26 -1.14
N VAL A 27 0.13 -24.19 0.04
CA VAL A 27 -0.21 -23.25 1.10
C VAL A 27 -0.10 -21.81 0.59
N GLY A 28 -1.15 -21.01 0.75
CA GLY A 28 -1.27 -19.65 0.20
C GLY A 28 -1.75 -19.55 -1.25
N ASP A 29 -1.78 -20.66 -2.00
CA ASP A 29 -2.37 -20.72 -3.35
C ASP A 29 -3.89 -20.93 -3.24
N ARG A 30 -4.57 -19.81 -3.06
CA ARG A 30 -6.01 -19.79 -2.83
C ARG A 30 -6.84 -20.37 -3.98
N VAL A 31 -6.32 -20.42 -5.21
CA VAL A 31 -7.08 -20.94 -6.35
C VAL A 31 -7.04 -22.47 -6.30
N ARG A 32 -5.85 -23.06 -6.24
CA ARG A 32 -5.70 -24.52 -6.23
C ARG A 32 -6.28 -25.15 -4.96
N LEU A 33 -6.11 -24.52 -3.80
CA LEU A 33 -6.71 -25.00 -2.56
C LEU A 33 -8.25 -24.95 -2.60
N ASN A 34 -8.85 -23.95 -3.25
CA ASN A 34 -10.31 -23.89 -3.43
C ASN A 34 -10.83 -24.92 -4.44
N ASP A 35 -10.05 -25.29 -5.45
CA ASP A 35 -10.42 -26.34 -6.40
C ASP A 35 -10.43 -27.72 -5.73
N VAL A 36 -9.42 -28.01 -4.91
CA VAL A 36 -9.39 -29.24 -4.11
C VAL A 36 -10.50 -29.23 -3.07
N ARG A 37 -10.78 -28.09 -2.43
CA ARG A 37 -11.92 -27.91 -1.51
C ARG A 37 -13.26 -28.15 -2.20
N THR A 38 -13.42 -27.71 -3.44
CA THR A 38 -14.64 -27.94 -4.21
C THR A 38 -14.84 -29.43 -4.50
N GLN A 39 -13.76 -30.19 -4.73
CA GLN A 39 -13.81 -31.64 -4.86
C GLN A 39 -14.21 -32.32 -3.55
N VAL A 40 -13.72 -31.83 -2.39
CA VAL A 40 -14.12 -32.29 -1.04
C VAL A 40 -15.62 -32.11 -0.83
N LEU A 41 -16.15 -30.93 -1.15
CA LEU A 41 -17.58 -30.65 -1.05
C LEU A 41 -18.42 -31.49 -2.02
N SER A 42 -17.94 -31.68 -3.25
CA SER A 42 -18.64 -32.47 -4.27
C SER A 42 -18.73 -33.94 -3.89
N LEU A 43 -17.66 -34.52 -3.31
CA LEU A 43 -17.68 -35.88 -2.79
C LEU A 43 -18.65 -36.02 -1.60
N GLY A 44 -18.71 -35.02 -0.72
CA GLY A 44 -19.69 -34.97 0.37
C GLY A 44 -21.14 -34.98 -0.12
N MET A 45 -21.46 -34.14 -1.12
CA MET A 45 -22.79 -34.11 -1.74
C MET A 45 -23.14 -35.43 -2.45
N ALA A 46 -22.17 -36.07 -3.11
CA ALA A 46 -22.38 -37.36 -3.76
C ALA A 46 -22.62 -38.49 -2.75
N ALA A 47 -21.95 -38.46 -1.60
CA ALA A 47 -22.15 -39.41 -0.51
C ALA A 47 -23.53 -39.22 0.16
N GLU A 48 -23.98 -37.96 0.35
CA GLU A 48 -25.29 -37.64 0.93
C GLU A 48 -26.44 -38.19 0.08
N GLN A 49 -26.35 -38.08 -1.25
CA GLN A 49 -27.34 -38.65 -2.18
C GLN A 49 -27.41 -40.18 -2.16
N GLN A 50 -26.44 -40.84 -1.53
CA GLN A 50 -26.33 -42.30 -1.48
C GLN A 50 -26.16 -42.80 -0.04
N ILE A 51 -26.73 -42.09 0.94
CA ILE A 51 -26.60 -42.38 2.37
C ILE A 51 -27.01 -43.83 2.73
N ASP A 52 -28.04 -44.36 2.07
CA ASP A 52 -28.56 -45.72 2.29
C ASP A 52 -27.56 -46.84 1.90
N LEU A 53 -26.48 -46.50 1.20
CA LEU A 53 -25.44 -47.46 0.82
C LEU A 53 -24.37 -47.65 1.91
N PHE A 54 -24.32 -46.77 2.93
CA PHE A 54 -23.27 -46.79 3.93
C PHE A 54 -23.63 -47.65 5.14
N PRO A 55 -22.69 -48.48 5.65
CA PRO A 55 -22.82 -49.15 6.94
C PRO A 55 -23.00 -48.18 8.12
N PRO A 56 -23.61 -48.62 9.24
CA PRO A 56 -23.84 -47.77 10.40
C PRO A 56 -22.53 -47.17 10.95
N GLY A 57 -22.45 -45.83 11.00
CA GLY A 57 -21.30 -45.07 11.52
C GLY A 57 -20.22 -44.71 10.49
N GLU A 58 -20.19 -45.38 9.33
CA GLU A 58 -19.18 -45.09 8.30
C GLU A 58 -19.44 -43.76 7.59
N TYR A 59 -20.71 -43.45 7.31
CA TYR A 59 -21.10 -42.16 6.74
C TYR A 59 -20.74 -40.99 7.67
N GLN A 60 -20.95 -41.15 8.97
CA GLN A 60 -20.62 -40.11 9.96
C GLN A 60 -19.10 -39.84 9.99
N THR A 61 -18.29 -40.90 9.97
CA THR A 61 -16.82 -40.80 9.92
C THR A 61 -16.34 -40.10 8.63
N LEU A 62 -16.98 -40.41 7.49
CA LEU A 62 -16.69 -39.77 6.21
C LEU A 62 -16.99 -38.26 6.25
N VAL A 63 -18.15 -37.86 6.77
CA VAL A 63 -18.58 -36.45 6.85
C VAL A 63 -17.67 -35.65 7.79
N GLU A 64 -17.32 -36.20 8.96
CA GLU A 64 -16.39 -35.56 9.88
C GLU A 64 -15.00 -35.36 9.25
N SER A 65 -14.51 -36.37 8.54
CA SER A 65 -13.22 -36.27 7.85
C SER A 65 -13.22 -35.27 6.70
N LEU A 66 -14.25 -35.24 5.85
CA LEU A 66 -14.36 -34.26 4.76
C LEU A 66 -14.50 -32.84 5.30
N SER A 67 -15.20 -32.66 6.41
CA SER A 67 -15.33 -31.37 7.09
C SER A 67 -13.98 -30.87 7.64
N ALA A 68 -13.19 -31.76 8.24
CA ALA A 68 -11.83 -31.44 8.69
C ALA A 68 -10.91 -31.06 7.52
N MET A 69 -10.93 -31.83 6.42
CA MET A 69 -10.15 -31.52 5.20
C MET A 69 -10.50 -30.15 4.60
N ALA A 70 -11.78 -29.80 4.54
CA ALA A 70 -12.21 -28.49 4.05
C ALA A 70 -11.73 -27.36 4.97
N ALA A 71 -11.81 -27.55 6.29
CA ALA A 71 -11.34 -26.58 7.27
C ALA A 71 -9.81 -26.37 7.20
N ASP A 72 -9.03 -27.44 7.01
CA ASP A 72 -7.57 -27.36 6.86
C ASP A 72 -7.19 -26.64 5.56
N LEU A 73 -7.88 -26.90 4.45
CA LEU A 73 -7.67 -26.20 3.17
C LEU A 73 -8.03 -24.72 3.26
N ASP A 74 -9.10 -24.38 3.97
CA ASP A 74 -9.49 -22.99 4.26
C ASP A 74 -8.41 -22.29 5.10
N ALA A 75 -7.87 -22.96 6.13
CA ALA A 75 -6.78 -22.42 6.94
C ALA A 75 -5.48 -22.23 6.14
N ALA A 76 -5.20 -23.10 5.18
CA ALA A 76 -4.04 -23.01 4.30
C ALA A 76 -4.17 -21.90 3.23
N CYS A 77 -5.39 -21.51 2.85
CA CYS A 77 -5.65 -20.41 1.90
C CYS A 77 -5.17 -19.05 2.43
N ASP A 78 -5.15 -18.87 3.75
CA ASP A 78 -4.85 -17.59 4.41
C ASP A 78 -3.38 -17.48 4.87
N GLN A 79 -2.54 -18.47 4.58
CA GLN A 79 -1.12 -18.49 4.93
C GLN A 79 -0.25 -17.98 3.76
N SER A 80 0.33 -16.78 3.89
CA SER A 80 1.33 -16.24 2.96
C SER A 80 2.70 -16.86 3.23
N VAL A 81 3.27 -17.60 2.28
CA VAL A 81 4.65 -18.15 2.39
C VAL A 81 5.66 -17.11 1.89
N ASP A 82 5.95 -16.15 2.75
CA ASP A 82 7.10 -15.22 2.63
C ASP A 82 7.55 -14.89 4.06
N PRO A 83 8.24 -15.83 4.74
CA PRO A 83 8.76 -15.59 6.08
C PRO A 83 9.70 -14.36 6.06
N PRO A 84 9.71 -13.55 7.12
CA PRO A 84 10.61 -12.40 7.17
C PRO A 84 12.08 -12.84 7.23
N ASP A 85 12.98 -12.01 6.68
CA ASP A 85 14.43 -12.26 6.66
C ASP A 85 15.00 -12.44 8.09
N ALA A 86 14.38 -11.80 9.08
CA ALA A 86 14.71 -11.95 10.49
C ALA A 86 13.46 -11.92 11.37
N ALA A 87 13.61 -12.34 12.63
CA ALA A 87 12.59 -12.13 13.64
C ALA A 87 12.23 -10.64 13.76
N PRO A 88 10.99 -10.30 14.17
CA PRO A 88 10.58 -8.93 14.43
C PRO A 88 11.65 -8.12 15.17
N LEU A 89 11.99 -6.95 14.63
CA LEU A 89 13.01 -6.07 15.22
C LEU A 89 12.63 -5.80 16.68
N LEU A 90 13.53 -6.19 17.60
CA LEU A 90 13.37 -5.93 19.02
C LEU A 90 13.65 -4.45 19.29
N ALA A 91 12.70 -3.57 18.94
CA ALA A 91 12.74 -2.16 19.29
C ALA A 91 12.69 -1.93 20.81
N ALA A 92 12.40 -2.99 21.58
CA ALA A 92 12.52 -3.03 23.03
C ALA A 92 13.19 -4.32 23.50
N GLN A 93 14.18 -4.21 24.39
CA GLN A 93 14.89 -5.36 24.96
C GLN A 93 14.99 -5.27 26.49
N PRO A 94 14.87 -6.39 27.22
CA PRO A 94 15.15 -6.42 28.65
C PRO A 94 16.66 -6.35 28.91
N ALA A 95 17.13 -5.23 29.46
CA ALA A 95 18.45 -5.09 30.05
C ALA A 95 18.51 -5.90 31.37
N LEU A 96 19.24 -7.02 31.30
CA LEU A 96 19.56 -7.87 32.45
C LEU A 96 20.71 -7.24 33.22
N THR A 97 20.39 -6.61 34.36
CA THR A 97 21.37 -5.90 35.19
C THR A 97 22.02 -6.80 36.27
N GLY A 98 21.66 -8.08 36.31
CA GLY A 98 22.13 -9.05 37.32
C GLY A 98 21.58 -8.79 38.74
N ARG A 99 20.66 -7.83 38.93
CA ARG A 99 20.05 -7.48 40.22
C ARG A 99 18.64 -8.08 40.37
N PRO A 100 18.18 -8.41 41.59
CA PRO A 100 16.81 -8.87 41.83
C PRO A 100 15.79 -7.82 41.38
N GLY A 101 14.80 -8.22 40.58
CA GLY A 101 13.72 -7.34 40.12
C GLY A 101 13.28 -7.60 38.68
N ARG A 102 12.19 -6.94 38.26
CA ARG A 102 11.70 -7.01 36.87
C ARG A 102 12.74 -6.38 35.92
N PRO A 103 13.19 -7.10 34.87
CA PRO A 103 14.20 -6.60 33.95
C PRO A 103 13.83 -5.22 33.35
N ARG A 104 14.84 -4.36 33.21
CA ARG A 104 14.66 -3.02 32.67
C ARG A 104 14.42 -3.13 31.17
N ILE A 105 13.25 -2.76 30.66
CA ILE A 105 13.03 -2.70 29.20
C ILE A 105 13.69 -1.43 28.67
N GLU A 106 14.71 -1.54 27.82
CA GLU A 106 15.29 -0.46 27.01
C GLU A 106 14.56 -0.39 25.68
N ILE A 107 14.35 0.82 25.17
CA ILE A 107 13.67 1.07 23.90
C ILE A 107 14.63 1.90 23.05
N ASP A 108 14.79 1.53 21.78
CA ASP A 108 15.64 2.27 20.86
C ASP A 108 15.20 3.74 20.75
N ARG A 109 16.16 4.66 20.72
CA ARG A 109 15.91 6.10 20.74
C ARG A 109 15.24 6.58 19.46
N GLN A 110 15.76 6.19 18.30
CA GLN A 110 15.26 6.65 17.00
C GLN A 110 13.84 6.14 16.77
N PHE A 111 13.60 4.87 17.11
CA PHE A 111 12.27 4.29 17.11
C PHE A 111 11.32 5.02 18.04
N LEU A 112 11.72 5.28 19.29
CA LEU A 112 10.83 5.91 20.28
C LEU A 112 10.49 7.36 19.91
N GLU A 113 11.45 8.11 19.37
CA GLU A 113 11.24 9.48 18.88
C GLU A 113 10.20 9.50 17.75
N PHE A 114 10.37 8.67 16.73
CA PHE A 114 9.37 8.53 15.66
C PHE A 114 8.03 8.04 16.18
N ALA A 115 8.03 7.02 17.05
CA ALA A 115 6.79 6.41 17.53
C ALA A 115 5.95 7.39 18.36
N LEU A 116 6.59 8.29 19.13
CA LEU A 116 5.91 9.30 19.94
C LEU A 116 5.31 10.44 19.13
N ASP A 117 5.91 10.79 18.00
CA ASP A 117 5.36 11.79 17.07
C ASP A 117 4.02 11.32 16.48
N VAL A 118 3.87 10.00 16.32
CA VAL A 118 2.77 9.42 15.54
C VAL A 118 1.75 8.64 16.38
N ARG A 119 2.16 8.11 17.54
CA ARG A 119 1.32 7.29 18.43
C ARG A 119 1.48 7.68 19.90
N GLY A 120 0.39 7.52 20.65
CA GLY A 120 0.43 7.71 22.11
C GLY A 120 1.16 6.56 22.82
N PRO A 121 1.71 6.78 24.03
CA PRO A 121 2.44 5.77 24.79
C PRO A 121 1.70 4.44 25.00
N THR A 122 0.36 4.47 25.02
CA THR A 122 -0.46 3.24 25.11
C THR A 122 -0.27 2.31 23.92
N GLN A 123 -0.33 2.88 22.72
CA GLN A 123 -0.25 2.12 21.46
C GLN A 123 1.19 1.64 21.18
N ILE A 124 2.17 2.45 21.59
CA ILE A 124 3.58 2.05 21.55
C ILE A 124 3.80 0.88 22.53
N GLY A 125 3.17 0.93 23.71
CA GLY A 125 3.23 -0.15 24.69
C GLY A 125 2.68 -1.47 24.16
N GLU A 126 1.50 -1.44 23.54
CA GLU A 126 0.90 -2.62 22.88
C GLU A 126 1.82 -3.22 21.80
N LEU A 127 2.42 -2.37 20.97
CA LEU A 127 3.34 -2.81 19.90
C LEU A 127 4.61 -3.46 20.45
N LEU A 128 5.19 -2.89 21.51
CA LEU A 128 6.43 -3.37 22.12
C LEU A 128 6.21 -4.46 23.18
N GLY A 129 4.97 -4.88 23.43
CA GLY A 129 4.63 -5.81 24.50
C GLY A 129 4.97 -5.28 25.91
N CYS A 130 4.92 -3.95 26.13
CA CYS A 130 5.27 -3.33 27.40
C CYS A 130 4.21 -2.35 27.91
N HIS A 131 4.23 -2.07 29.22
CA HIS A 131 3.25 -1.16 29.81
C HIS A 131 3.44 0.30 29.32
N PRO A 132 2.38 1.09 29.08
CA PRO A 132 2.48 2.47 28.57
C PRO A 132 3.35 3.40 29.43
N ARG A 133 3.34 3.19 30.75
CA ARG A 133 4.24 3.89 31.69
C ARG A 133 5.72 3.60 31.43
N THR A 134 6.08 2.41 30.95
CA THR A 134 7.45 2.06 30.58
C THR A 134 7.91 2.90 29.39
N VAL A 135 7.05 3.04 28.36
CA VAL A 135 7.30 3.91 27.20
C VAL A 135 7.49 5.36 27.64
N ARG A 136 6.55 5.91 28.43
CA ARG A 136 6.65 7.28 28.94
C ARG A 136 7.90 7.51 29.78
N ARG A 137 8.28 6.55 30.63
CA ARG A 137 9.50 6.63 31.44
C ARG A 137 10.75 6.69 30.56
N ARG A 138 10.84 5.86 29.51
CA ARG A 138 11.98 5.93 28.57
C ARG A 138 12.01 7.22 27.78
N ALA A 139 10.84 7.72 27.37
CA ALA A 139 10.74 9.00 26.68
C ALA A 139 11.27 10.16 27.55
N LEU A 140 10.94 10.18 28.85
CA LEU A 140 11.45 11.15 29.81
C LEU A 140 12.97 11.01 30.01
N GLU A 141 13.47 9.79 30.19
CA GLU A 141 14.91 9.52 30.39
C GLU A 141 15.76 9.91 29.17
N LEU A 142 15.24 9.70 27.95
CA LEU A 142 15.92 10.06 26.70
C LEU A 142 15.77 11.54 26.33
N GLY A 143 14.99 12.31 27.10
CA GLY A 143 14.72 13.73 26.85
C GLY A 143 13.76 13.99 25.68
N LEU A 144 12.97 13.00 25.27
CA LEU A 144 12.02 13.10 24.16
C LEU A 144 10.68 13.74 24.57
N VAL A 145 10.36 13.77 25.86
CA VAL A 145 9.12 14.33 26.41
C VAL A 145 9.44 15.05 27.72
N SER A 146 8.75 16.17 28.00
CA SER A 146 8.87 16.88 29.28
C SER A 146 7.96 16.28 30.36
N PRO A 147 8.34 16.34 31.65
CA PRO A 147 7.45 15.97 32.75
C PRO A 147 6.14 16.75 32.67
N GLY A 148 5.01 16.04 32.76
CA GLY A 148 3.68 16.69 32.75
C GLY A 148 3.38 17.36 34.10
N PRO A 149 2.45 18.32 34.14
CA PRO A 149 1.98 18.88 35.42
C PRO A 149 1.38 17.76 36.30
N PRO A 150 1.41 17.91 37.64
CA PRO A 150 0.85 16.92 38.55
C PRO A 150 -0.63 16.66 38.27
N VAL A 151 -1.03 15.39 38.31
CA VAL A 151 -2.39 14.89 38.01
C VAL A 151 -3.40 15.25 39.12
N PHE A 152 -2.89 15.80 40.23
CA PHE A 152 -3.70 16.26 41.35
C PHE A 152 -3.27 17.66 41.81
N SER A 153 -4.23 18.45 42.27
CA SER A 153 -3.98 19.66 43.07
C SER A 153 -4.29 19.36 44.53
N THR A 154 -3.36 19.68 45.44
CA THR A 154 -3.59 19.58 46.87
C THR A 154 -4.33 20.84 47.34
N LEU A 155 -5.58 20.71 47.76
CA LEU A 155 -6.32 21.77 48.44
C LEU A 155 -6.16 21.58 49.95
N GLN A 156 -5.75 22.62 50.66
CA GLN A 156 -5.79 22.64 52.12
C GLN A 156 -7.13 23.22 52.57
N ASP A 157 -7.87 22.45 53.37
CA ASP A 157 -9.01 22.96 54.12
C ASP A 157 -8.50 23.88 55.26
N PRO A 158 -9.24 24.93 55.67
CA PRO A 158 -8.93 25.75 56.86
C PRO A 158 -8.69 24.97 58.17
N SER A 159 -9.06 23.69 58.25
CA SER A 159 -8.73 22.76 59.33
C SER A 159 -7.32 22.11 59.25
N GLY A 160 -6.52 22.43 58.23
CA GLY A 160 -5.17 21.89 58.02
C GLY A 160 -5.12 20.52 57.33
N THR A 161 -6.27 19.98 56.90
CA THR A 161 -6.33 18.69 56.20
C THR A 161 -6.04 18.88 54.71
N SER A 162 -5.07 18.12 54.18
CA SER A 162 -4.67 18.17 52.76
C SER A 162 -5.48 17.17 51.94
N LEU A 163 -6.20 17.66 50.92
CA LEU A 163 -7.08 16.85 50.05
C LEU A 163 -6.52 16.82 48.63
N ASN A 164 -6.21 15.63 48.11
CA ASN A 164 -5.68 15.44 46.75
C ASN A 164 -6.83 15.34 45.74
N VAL A 165 -7.06 16.39 44.96
CA VAL A 165 -8.09 16.42 43.92
C VAL A 165 -7.50 15.99 42.58
N HIS A 166 -7.93 14.85 42.04
CA HIS A 166 -7.49 14.33 40.74
C HIS A 166 -8.25 15.01 39.59
N MET A 167 -7.54 15.57 38.61
CA MET A 167 -8.17 16.18 37.43
C MET A 167 -8.32 15.16 36.30
N THR A 168 -9.55 14.78 35.97
CA THR A 168 -9.87 13.98 34.77
C THR A 168 -10.34 14.92 33.67
N LEU A 169 -9.59 15.04 32.57
CA LEU A 169 -9.94 15.87 31.39
C LEU A 169 -10.87 15.13 30.41
N THR A 170 -11.82 14.34 30.91
CA THR A 170 -12.88 13.80 30.06
C THR A 170 -14.02 14.80 29.99
N THR A 171 -14.29 15.34 28.79
CA THR A 171 -15.48 16.14 28.54
C THR A 171 -16.72 15.34 28.98
N PRO A 172 -17.66 15.92 29.75
CA PRO A 172 -18.83 15.19 30.22
C PRO A 172 -19.59 14.56 29.04
N VAL A 173 -19.98 13.30 29.19
CA VAL A 173 -20.90 12.66 28.24
C VAL A 173 -22.24 13.40 28.31
N SER A 174 -22.85 13.65 27.15
CA SER A 174 -24.10 14.42 27.08
C SER A 174 -25.23 13.72 27.85
N THR A 175 -26.02 14.50 28.58
CA THR A 175 -27.17 14.05 29.39
C THR A 175 -28.45 13.81 28.56
N LEU A 176 -28.35 13.79 27.23
CA LEU A 176 -29.48 13.52 26.34
C LEU A 176 -30.12 12.16 26.66
N THR A 177 -31.44 12.15 26.83
CA THR A 177 -32.23 10.92 26.89
C THR A 177 -32.30 10.26 25.50
N ASP A 178 -32.65 8.98 25.44
CA ASP A 178 -32.78 8.28 24.15
C ASP A 178 -33.86 8.90 23.27
N ASP A 179 -35.00 9.32 23.84
CA ASP A 179 -36.07 10.00 23.07
C ASP A 179 -35.63 11.34 22.48
N MET A 180 -34.82 12.12 23.21
CA MET A 180 -34.28 13.38 22.71
C MET A 180 -33.24 13.14 21.62
N LEU A 181 -32.40 12.12 21.81
CA LEU A 181 -31.41 11.71 20.81
C LEU A 181 -32.09 11.24 19.52
N ASP A 182 -33.17 10.46 19.62
CA ASP A 182 -33.92 9.95 18.48
C ASP A 182 -34.56 11.10 17.69
N ARG A 183 -35.14 12.11 18.37
CA ARG A 183 -35.67 13.31 17.70
C ARG A 183 -34.59 14.09 16.95
N ILE A 184 -33.44 14.34 17.59
CA ILE A 184 -32.32 15.04 16.95
C ILE A 184 -31.81 14.25 15.73
N VAL A 185 -31.70 12.93 15.85
CA VAL A 185 -31.30 12.06 14.73
C VAL A 185 -32.33 12.08 13.60
N ALA A 186 -33.63 12.10 13.92
CA ALA A 186 -34.70 12.22 12.93
C ALA A 186 -34.66 13.56 12.19
N ASP A 187 -34.43 14.67 12.91
CA ASP A 187 -34.29 16.00 12.33
C ASP A 187 -33.07 16.09 11.40
N ILE A 188 -31.92 15.55 11.84
CA ILE A 188 -30.70 15.47 11.02
C ILE A 188 -30.96 14.66 9.74
N LEU A 189 -31.65 13.52 9.84
CA LEU A 189 -31.94 12.66 8.69
C LEU A 189 -33.03 13.24 7.77
N THR A 190 -33.90 14.09 8.29
CA THR A 190 -34.87 14.84 7.47
C THR A 190 -34.16 15.90 6.64
N ALA A 191 -33.22 16.63 7.24
CA ALA A 191 -32.41 17.62 6.54
C ALA A 191 -31.34 17.00 5.63
N PHE A 192 -30.76 15.86 6.04
CA PHE A 192 -29.67 15.16 5.35
C PHE A 192 -29.93 13.64 5.25
N PRO A 193 -30.78 13.19 4.31
CA PRO A 193 -31.23 11.79 4.21
C PRO A 193 -30.12 10.74 4.03
N ASN A 194 -28.95 11.15 3.55
CA ASN A 194 -27.82 10.25 3.26
C ASN A 194 -26.76 10.20 4.37
N PHE A 195 -26.96 10.88 5.50
CA PHE A 195 -25.98 10.86 6.59
C PHE A 195 -25.87 9.47 7.24
N GLY A 196 -24.65 8.95 7.24
CA GLY A 196 -24.27 7.77 8.00
C GLY A 196 -23.96 8.10 9.47
N ARG A 197 -23.86 7.06 10.32
CA ARG A 197 -23.64 7.20 11.78
C ARG A 197 -22.47 8.12 12.16
N ARG A 198 -21.36 8.08 11.41
CA ARG A 198 -20.17 8.94 11.66
C ARG A 198 -20.45 10.43 11.40
N MET A 199 -21.27 10.76 10.41
CA MET A 199 -21.67 12.13 10.11
C MET A 199 -22.66 12.66 11.16
N ILE A 200 -23.55 11.80 11.66
CA ILE A 200 -24.46 12.13 12.77
C ILE A 200 -23.68 12.42 14.06
N VAL A 201 -22.66 11.61 14.37
CA VAL A 201 -21.75 11.89 15.49
C VAL A 201 -21.04 13.25 15.32
N GLY A 202 -20.59 13.57 14.10
CA GLY A 202 -19.98 14.86 13.79
C GLY A 202 -20.93 16.05 13.98
N HIS A 203 -22.18 15.89 13.53
CA HIS A 203 -23.22 16.92 13.68
C HIS A 203 -23.59 17.16 15.14
N LEU A 204 -23.80 16.10 15.92
CA LEU A 204 -24.05 16.18 17.37
C LEU A 204 -22.90 16.88 18.11
N ARG A 205 -21.64 16.57 17.75
CA ARG A 205 -20.46 17.24 18.31
C ARG A 205 -20.40 18.72 17.98
N SER A 206 -20.76 19.11 16.76
CA SER A 206 -20.82 20.53 16.36
C SER A 206 -21.85 21.33 17.16
N GLN A 207 -22.87 20.65 17.70
CA GLN A 207 -23.90 21.21 18.57
C GLN A 207 -23.56 21.06 20.07
N GLY A 208 -22.35 20.63 20.42
CA GLY A 208 -21.90 20.47 21.80
C GLY A 208 -22.33 19.16 22.48
N HIS A 209 -22.95 18.23 21.76
CA HIS A 209 -23.37 16.94 22.31
C HIS A 209 -22.31 15.84 22.10
N HIS A 210 -21.72 15.40 23.21
CA HIS A 210 -20.81 14.26 23.25
C HIS A 210 -21.55 12.97 23.57
N VAL A 211 -22.06 12.27 22.55
CA VAL A 211 -22.85 11.03 22.70
C VAL A 211 -22.00 9.79 22.33
N PRO A 212 -22.05 8.69 23.10
CA PRO A 212 -21.34 7.45 22.75
C PRO A 212 -21.82 6.84 21.44
N GLU A 213 -20.91 6.30 20.64
CA GLU A 213 -21.19 5.75 19.30
C GLU A 213 -22.23 4.62 19.32
N ARG A 214 -22.24 3.81 20.38
CA ARG A 214 -23.26 2.78 20.61
C ARG A 214 -24.68 3.38 20.68
N ARG A 215 -24.88 4.46 21.44
CA ARG A 215 -26.20 5.11 21.58
C ARG A 215 -26.66 5.75 20.28
N VAL A 216 -25.74 6.32 19.50
CA VAL A 216 -26.06 6.85 18.15
C VAL A 216 -26.43 5.74 17.19
N ALA A 217 -25.77 4.57 17.25
CA ALA A 217 -26.11 3.42 16.43
C ALA A 217 -27.51 2.87 16.78
N GLU A 218 -27.86 2.79 18.06
CA GLU A 218 -29.17 2.35 18.53
C GLU A 218 -30.27 3.35 18.15
N ALA A 219 -30.04 4.66 18.35
CA ALA A 219 -30.95 5.72 17.92
C ALA A 219 -31.19 5.70 16.41
N TYR A 220 -30.13 5.51 15.61
CA TYR A 220 -30.24 5.39 14.17
C TYR A 220 -31.13 4.23 13.73
N VAL A 221 -31.04 3.08 14.40
CA VAL A 221 -31.89 1.91 14.12
C VAL A 221 -33.34 2.15 14.57
N ARG A 222 -33.55 2.81 15.71
CA ARG A 222 -34.91 3.18 16.17
C ARG A 222 -35.60 4.17 15.24
N VAL A 223 -34.86 5.15 14.72
CA VAL A 223 -35.38 6.23 13.86
C VAL A 223 -35.54 5.80 12.40
N ARG A 224 -34.55 5.09 11.83
CA ARG A 224 -34.51 4.74 10.39
C ARG A 224 -34.88 3.29 10.10
N GLY A 225 -35.04 2.46 11.13
CA GLY A 225 -35.19 1.01 11.00
C GLY A 225 -33.87 0.28 10.76
N ALA A 226 -33.92 -1.06 10.77
CA ALA A 226 -32.79 -1.89 10.36
C ALA A 226 -32.45 -1.62 8.87
N PRO A 227 -31.17 -1.57 8.48
CA PRO A 227 -30.79 -1.34 7.09
C PRO A 227 -31.43 -2.40 6.19
N ALA A 228 -31.98 -1.97 5.04
CA ALA A 228 -32.53 -2.86 4.04
C ALA A 228 -31.44 -3.80 3.51
N ILE A 229 -31.39 -5.03 4.02
CA ILE A 229 -30.55 -6.11 3.49
C ILE A 229 -31.37 -6.85 2.42
N PHE A 230 -31.65 -6.21 1.28
CA PHE A 230 -32.06 -6.92 0.07
C PHE A 230 -31.59 -6.12 -1.15
N GLY A 231 -30.73 -6.74 -1.97
CA GLY A 231 -30.48 -6.27 -3.34
C GLY A 231 -29.05 -5.95 -3.77
N ARG A 232 -27.99 -6.23 -3.00
CA ARG A 232 -26.61 -6.18 -3.53
C ARG A 232 -26.09 -7.58 -3.77
N ARG A 233 -25.82 -7.90 -5.04
CA ARG A 233 -24.93 -9.01 -5.43
C ARG A 233 -23.72 -8.99 -4.50
N ILE A 234 -23.59 -10.01 -3.66
CA ILE A 234 -22.36 -10.26 -2.92
C ILE A 234 -21.36 -10.75 -3.97
N ILE A 235 -20.65 -9.81 -4.58
CA ILE A 235 -19.38 -10.14 -5.23
C ILE A 235 -18.48 -10.60 -4.08
N VAL A 236 -18.03 -11.85 -4.11
CA VAL A 236 -17.00 -12.35 -3.20
C VAL A 236 -15.71 -11.62 -3.57
N ARG A 237 -15.44 -10.51 -2.87
CA ARG A 237 -14.30 -9.61 -3.07
C ARG A 237 -13.02 -10.29 -2.58
N LYS A 238 -12.04 -10.51 -3.46
CA LYS A 238 -10.74 -11.05 -3.04
C LYS A 238 -9.93 -9.90 -2.44
N LYS A 239 -9.72 -9.90 -1.12
CA LYS A 239 -8.88 -8.91 -0.45
C LYS A 239 -7.42 -9.14 -0.87
N TYR A 240 -6.80 -8.16 -1.53
CA TYR A 240 -5.36 -8.16 -1.75
C TYR A 240 -4.62 -8.32 -0.41
N GLN A 241 -3.66 -9.22 -0.35
CA GLN A 241 -2.84 -9.47 0.84
C GLN A 241 -1.44 -9.90 0.44
N VAL A 242 -0.44 -9.43 1.19
CA VAL A 242 0.98 -9.82 1.11
C VAL A 242 1.52 -9.93 2.54
N ALA A 243 2.64 -10.62 2.74
CA ALA A 243 3.12 -11.01 4.09
C ALA A 243 3.50 -9.84 5.01
N GLY A 244 3.80 -8.67 4.45
CA GLY A 244 4.18 -7.48 5.21
C GLY A 244 4.87 -6.44 4.34
N PRO A 245 5.33 -5.32 4.92
CA PRO A 245 6.15 -4.35 4.19
C PRO A 245 7.41 -4.99 3.62
N ASN A 246 7.82 -4.51 2.45
CA ASN A 246 8.93 -5.04 1.65
C ASN A 246 8.77 -6.50 1.19
N SER A 247 7.58 -7.11 1.38
CA SER A 247 7.29 -8.44 0.84
C SER A 247 7.14 -8.41 -0.69
N LEU A 248 6.42 -7.40 -1.19
CA LEU A 248 6.21 -7.18 -2.62
C LEU A 248 6.22 -5.69 -2.91
N VAL A 249 7.16 -5.23 -3.73
CA VAL A 249 7.18 -3.86 -4.27
C VAL A 249 6.67 -3.88 -5.71
N HIS A 250 5.73 -2.99 -6.01
CA HIS A 250 5.18 -2.79 -7.35
C HIS A 250 5.88 -1.59 -7.99
N HIS A 251 6.32 -1.71 -9.24
CA HIS A 251 6.98 -0.61 -9.97
C HIS A 251 6.55 -0.59 -11.43
N ASP A 252 6.60 0.61 -12.03
CA ASP A 252 6.11 0.89 -13.37
C ASP A 252 6.59 2.28 -13.81
N GLY A 253 6.53 2.53 -15.12
CA GLY A 253 6.81 3.81 -15.77
C GLY A 253 5.55 4.43 -16.36
N GLN A 254 5.18 5.62 -15.90
CA GLN A 254 4.03 6.35 -16.42
C GLN A 254 4.40 7.24 -17.61
N HIS A 255 3.71 7.06 -18.73
CA HIS A 255 3.99 7.74 -20.00
C HIS A 255 3.10 8.97 -20.27
N GLY A 256 2.35 9.45 -19.28
CA GLY A 256 1.42 10.58 -19.44
C GLY A 256 2.03 11.90 -19.95
N LEU A 257 3.35 12.08 -19.84
CA LEU A 257 4.12 13.23 -20.32
C LEU A 257 5.14 12.87 -21.43
N ILE A 258 5.02 11.67 -22.02
CA ILE A 258 6.01 11.15 -22.98
C ILE A 258 6.11 12.00 -24.26
N ARG A 259 5.06 12.77 -24.61
CA ARG A 259 5.09 13.74 -25.73
C ARG A 259 6.25 14.73 -25.59
N TRP A 260 6.57 15.14 -24.36
CA TRP A 260 7.71 16.03 -24.06
C TRP A 260 8.92 15.25 -23.51
N LYS A 261 8.96 13.94 -23.77
CA LYS A 261 10.01 13.01 -23.35
C LYS A 261 10.26 12.99 -21.85
N PHE A 262 9.22 13.21 -21.04
CA PHE A 262 9.26 12.95 -19.60
C PHE A 262 8.55 11.62 -19.29
N VAL A 263 9.20 10.78 -18.51
CA VAL A 263 8.67 9.50 -18.01
C VAL A 263 8.80 9.49 -16.50
N ILE A 264 7.73 9.12 -15.79
CA ILE A 264 7.72 9.07 -14.32
C ILE A 264 7.85 7.62 -13.90
N HIS A 265 8.95 7.25 -13.24
CA HIS A 265 9.11 5.91 -12.66
C HIS A 265 8.79 5.96 -11.18
N CYS A 266 8.10 4.93 -10.67
CA CYS A 266 7.70 4.86 -9.28
C CYS A 266 7.82 3.44 -8.73
N PHE A 267 8.06 3.32 -7.43
CA PHE A 267 8.10 2.08 -6.66
C PHE A 267 7.21 2.22 -5.43
N ILE A 268 6.22 1.33 -5.28
CA ILE A 268 5.26 1.35 -4.17
C ILE A 268 5.20 0.00 -3.44
N ASP A 269 5.27 0.05 -2.12
CA ASP A 269 5.13 -1.13 -1.27
C ASP A 269 3.69 -1.68 -1.31
N GLY A 270 3.61 -2.97 -1.60
CA GLY A 270 2.37 -3.72 -1.75
C GLY A 270 1.59 -3.91 -0.45
N HIS A 271 2.21 -3.82 0.72
CA HIS A 271 1.49 -3.92 1.99
C HIS A 271 0.94 -2.55 2.42
N SER A 272 1.86 -1.60 2.58
CA SER A 272 1.64 -0.31 3.23
C SER A 272 1.17 0.82 2.31
N ARG A 273 1.25 0.65 0.98
CA ARG A 273 1.09 1.72 -0.02
C ARG A 273 2.16 2.81 0.07
N PHE A 274 3.27 2.54 0.75
CA PHE A 274 4.37 3.49 0.90
C PHE A 274 5.12 3.63 -0.43
N VAL A 275 5.22 4.86 -0.94
CA VAL A 275 6.00 5.17 -2.13
C VAL A 275 7.47 5.19 -1.71
N THR A 276 8.19 4.13 -2.08
CA THR A 276 9.62 3.93 -1.76
C THR A 276 10.53 4.75 -2.68
N GLY A 277 10.06 5.10 -3.87
CA GLY A 277 10.76 6.02 -4.76
C GLY A 277 9.87 6.51 -5.89
N ILE A 278 10.07 7.75 -6.30
CA ILE A 278 9.46 8.35 -7.47
C ILE A 278 10.48 9.29 -8.13
N ARG A 279 10.63 9.21 -9.45
CA ARG A 279 11.46 10.16 -10.20
C ARG A 279 10.98 10.36 -11.62
N VAL A 280 11.11 11.59 -12.08
CA VAL A 280 10.88 11.99 -13.47
C VAL A 280 12.21 11.94 -14.21
N HIS A 281 12.26 11.12 -15.26
CA HIS A 281 13.40 10.98 -16.16
C HIS A 281 13.06 11.50 -17.55
N THR A 282 14.10 11.76 -18.32
CA THR A 282 14.03 12.18 -19.72
C THR A 282 14.19 11.01 -20.70
N ASN A 283 14.23 9.80 -20.16
CA ASN A 283 14.39 8.54 -20.86
C ASN A 283 13.78 7.40 -20.03
N ASN A 284 13.58 6.24 -20.64
CA ASN A 284 13.08 5.03 -19.99
C ASN A 284 14.08 3.86 -20.12
N ARG A 285 15.39 4.15 -20.08
CA ARG A 285 16.41 3.10 -20.14
C ARG A 285 16.37 2.28 -18.86
N ALA A 286 16.59 0.97 -19.00
CA ALA A 286 16.58 0.05 -17.88
C ALA A 286 17.64 0.38 -16.81
N ASP A 287 18.82 0.86 -17.21
CA ASP A 287 19.86 1.30 -16.27
C ASP A 287 19.39 2.49 -15.42
N THR A 288 18.55 3.37 -15.98
CA THR A 288 18.00 4.52 -15.26
C THR A 288 16.97 4.08 -14.22
N VAL A 289 16.11 3.13 -14.57
CA VAL A 289 15.13 2.53 -13.64
C VAL A 289 15.86 1.77 -12.52
N LEU A 290 16.90 1.01 -12.86
CA LEU A 290 17.76 0.32 -11.88
C LEU A 290 18.46 1.32 -10.95
N ALA A 291 19.00 2.42 -11.45
CA ALA A 291 19.64 3.43 -10.62
C ALA A 291 18.66 4.01 -9.58
N LEU A 292 17.42 4.31 -9.99
CA LEU A 292 16.36 4.71 -9.05
C LEU A 292 16.08 3.59 -8.04
N PHE A 293 15.95 2.34 -8.49
CA PHE A 293 15.73 1.19 -7.61
C PHE A 293 16.83 1.05 -6.55
N CYS A 294 18.11 1.12 -6.95
CA CYS A 294 19.26 1.06 -6.04
C CYS A 294 19.22 2.16 -4.97
N GLU A 295 18.78 3.37 -5.31
CA GLU A 295 18.59 4.45 -4.33
C GLU A 295 17.44 4.15 -3.34
N THR A 296 16.35 3.53 -3.82
CA THR A 296 15.22 3.15 -2.95
C THR A 296 15.61 2.06 -1.95
N ILE A 297 16.31 1.01 -2.40
CA ILE A 297 16.72 -0.09 -1.53
C ILE A 297 17.80 0.35 -0.53
N ALA A 298 18.65 1.31 -0.88
CA ALA A 298 19.62 1.89 0.04
C ALA A 298 18.94 2.60 1.24
N GLN A 299 17.71 3.11 1.05
CA GLN A 299 16.96 3.81 2.10
C GLN A 299 15.97 2.91 2.84
N HIS A 300 15.38 1.94 2.13
CA HIS A 300 14.22 1.19 2.62
C HIS A 300 14.43 -0.32 2.70
N GLY A 301 15.62 -0.79 2.31
CA GLY A 301 16.00 -2.20 2.29
C GLY A 301 15.58 -2.89 1.00
N LEU A 302 16.28 -3.97 0.66
CA LEU A 302 15.98 -4.81 -0.51
C LEU A 302 14.66 -5.58 -0.32
N PRO A 303 13.62 -5.37 -1.13
CA PRO A 303 12.39 -6.15 -1.01
C PRO A 303 12.63 -7.65 -1.23
N SER A 304 11.71 -8.47 -0.72
CA SER A 304 11.69 -9.92 -0.96
C SER A 304 11.35 -10.23 -2.41
N ARG A 305 10.37 -9.51 -2.98
CA ARG A 305 9.94 -9.64 -4.38
C ARG A 305 9.61 -8.27 -4.98
N VAL A 306 9.84 -8.13 -6.28
CA VAL A 306 9.41 -6.96 -7.06
C VAL A 306 8.46 -7.42 -8.16
N ARG A 307 7.40 -6.67 -8.43
CA ARG A 307 6.49 -6.88 -9.57
C ARG A 307 6.54 -5.70 -10.52
N GLY A 308 6.65 -5.99 -11.80
CA GLY A 308 6.47 -5.04 -12.89
C GLY A 308 5.81 -5.69 -14.10
N ASP A 309 5.55 -4.87 -15.12
CA ASP A 309 5.06 -5.35 -16.40
C ASP A 309 6.22 -5.84 -17.28
N HIS A 310 5.90 -6.41 -18.45
CA HIS A 310 6.87 -6.92 -19.43
C HIS A 310 7.57 -5.81 -20.26
N GLY A 311 7.74 -4.62 -19.70
CA GLY A 311 8.50 -3.53 -20.29
C GLY A 311 10.01 -3.80 -20.29
N THR A 312 10.68 -3.49 -21.41
CA THR A 312 12.14 -3.61 -21.52
C THR A 312 12.91 -2.74 -20.52
N GLU A 313 12.30 -1.65 -20.06
CA GLU A 313 12.82 -0.76 -19.03
C GLU A 313 12.97 -1.44 -17.67
N ASN A 314 12.27 -2.55 -17.43
CA ASN A 314 12.30 -3.21 -16.13
C ASN A 314 13.32 -4.36 -16.07
N ILE A 315 13.92 -4.75 -17.20
CA ILE A 315 14.83 -5.91 -17.31
C ILE A 315 15.96 -5.83 -16.30
N ARG A 316 16.59 -4.66 -16.13
CA ARG A 316 17.72 -4.47 -15.21
C ARG A 316 17.33 -4.62 -13.74
N VAL A 317 16.11 -4.24 -13.36
CA VAL A 317 15.58 -4.47 -12.01
C VAL A 317 15.32 -5.95 -11.80
N ALA A 318 14.77 -6.64 -12.81
CA ALA A 318 14.54 -8.07 -12.77
C ALA A 318 15.85 -8.86 -12.63
N GLU A 319 16.86 -8.58 -13.47
CA GLU A 319 18.20 -9.17 -13.38
C GLU A 319 18.78 -8.99 -11.98
N PHE A 320 18.78 -7.75 -11.46
CA PHE A 320 19.30 -7.46 -10.13
C PHE A 320 18.58 -8.24 -9.02
N MET A 321 17.25 -8.36 -9.10
CA MET A 321 16.45 -9.08 -8.11
C MET A 321 16.71 -10.58 -8.13
N GLU A 322 16.81 -11.18 -9.31
CA GLU A 322 17.15 -12.60 -9.47
C GLU A 322 18.58 -12.89 -8.98
N GLU A 323 19.54 -11.99 -9.23
CA GLU A 323 20.90 -12.09 -8.70
C GLU A 323 20.94 -11.96 -7.17
N SER A 324 20.16 -11.05 -6.59
CA SER A 324 20.21 -10.72 -5.17
C SER A 324 19.38 -11.65 -4.28
N ARG A 325 18.24 -12.14 -4.77
CA ARG A 325 17.27 -12.96 -4.01
C ARG A 325 17.16 -14.40 -4.52
N GLY A 326 17.82 -14.73 -5.62
CA GLY A 326 17.90 -16.07 -6.18
C GLY A 326 17.05 -16.27 -7.43
N LEU A 327 17.61 -17.01 -8.38
CA LEU A 327 16.99 -17.35 -9.66
C LEU A 327 15.78 -18.28 -9.46
N ASN A 328 14.70 -18.04 -10.20
CA ASN A 328 13.49 -18.88 -10.24
C ASN A 328 12.71 -18.97 -8.91
N ARG A 329 12.99 -18.09 -7.95
CA ARG A 329 12.23 -17.94 -6.68
C ARG A 329 10.96 -17.09 -6.86
N GLY A 330 10.78 -16.49 -8.05
CA GLY A 330 9.85 -15.37 -8.22
C GLY A 330 10.36 -14.11 -7.51
N SER A 331 11.68 -13.89 -7.54
CA SER A 331 12.33 -12.69 -7.00
C SER A 331 11.88 -11.45 -7.77
N TYR A 332 11.72 -11.59 -9.08
CA TYR A 332 10.95 -10.66 -9.90
C TYR A 332 9.72 -11.35 -10.50
N ILE A 333 8.56 -10.75 -10.29
CA ILE A 333 7.28 -11.25 -10.79
C ILE A 333 6.89 -10.42 -11.99
N TRP A 334 7.02 -11.02 -13.17
CA TRP A 334 6.46 -10.47 -14.38
C TRP A 334 4.94 -10.68 -14.40
N GLY A 335 4.19 -9.59 -14.55
CA GLY A 335 2.74 -9.65 -14.70
C GLY A 335 2.27 -8.81 -15.89
N ARG A 336 1.01 -9.01 -16.31
CA ARG A 336 0.35 -8.01 -17.16
C ARG A 336 0.29 -6.68 -16.38
N SER A 337 0.39 -5.52 -17.05
CA SER A 337 0.34 -4.23 -16.35
C SER A 337 -0.91 -4.08 -15.47
N VAL A 338 -2.05 -4.63 -15.92
CA VAL A 338 -3.30 -4.70 -15.15
C VAL A 338 -3.17 -5.45 -13.80
N HIS A 339 -2.23 -6.39 -13.68
CA HIS A 339 -1.92 -7.10 -12.43
C HIS A 339 -1.02 -6.29 -11.48
N ASN A 340 -0.36 -5.24 -11.98
CA ASN A 340 0.42 -4.25 -11.21
C ASN A 340 -0.46 -3.17 -10.54
N THR A 341 -1.74 -3.47 -10.45
CA THR A 341 -2.81 -2.91 -9.65
C THR A 341 -2.50 -1.88 -8.51
N ARG A 342 -1.41 -2.01 -7.74
CA ARG A 342 -1.04 -1.02 -6.71
C ARG A 342 -0.44 0.24 -7.28
N ILE A 343 0.45 0.12 -8.26
CA ILE A 343 1.02 1.28 -8.92
C ILE A 343 0.03 1.90 -9.90
N GLU A 344 -0.80 1.07 -10.54
CA GLU A 344 -1.88 1.56 -11.41
C GLU A 344 -2.85 2.48 -10.67
N ARG A 345 -3.27 2.09 -9.47
CA ARG A 345 -4.10 2.95 -8.64
C ARG A 345 -3.36 4.21 -8.21
N LEU A 346 -2.08 4.09 -7.85
CA LEU A 346 -1.24 5.23 -7.47
C LEU A 346 -1.15 6.26 -8.59
N TRP A 347 -1.13 5.82 -9.85
CA TRP A 347 -1.03 6.70 -11.00
C TRP A 347 -2.21 7.65 -11.15
N TYR A 348 -3.40 7.25 -10.72
CA TYR A 348 -4.54 8.15 -10.63
C TYR A 348 -4.23 9.33 -9.70
N ASP A 349 -3.72 9.03 -8.49
CA ASP A 349 -3.38 10.02 -7.48
C ASP A 349 -2.18 10.90 -7.88
N VAL A 350 -1.17 10.34 -8.57
CA VAL A 350 -0.04 11.09 -9.15
C VAL A 350 -0.52 12.08 -10.21
N THR A 351 -1.41 11.63 -11.09
CA THR A 351 -1.97 12.46 -12.17
C THR A 351 -2.78 13.60 -11.58
N GLN A 352 -3.62 13.34 -10.58
CA GLN A 352 -4.38 14.39 -9.90
C GLN A 352 -3.49 15.30 -9.06
N GLY A 353 -2.45 14.77 -8.42
CA GLY A 353 -1.58 15.50 -7.50
C GLY A 353 -0.67 16.53 -8.16
N PHE A 354 0.06 16.13 -9.21
CA PHE A 354 0.93 17.07 -9.93
C PHE A 354 0.99 16.84 -11.45
N GLY A 355 0.72 15.62 -11.94
CA GLY A 355 0.85 15.29 -13.36
C GLY A 355 -0.04 16.13 -14.27
N SER A 356 -1.30 16.35 -13.91
CA SER A 356 -2.26 17.14 -14.68
C SER A 356 -1.85 18.60 -14.83
N LYS A 357 -1.38 19.23 -13.74
CA LYS A 357 -0.84 20.60 -13.73
C LYS A 357 0.28 20.75 -14.75
N TRP A 358 1.24 19.82 -14.75
CA TRP A 358 2.36 19.84 -15.70
C TRP A 358 1.94 19.54 -17.13
N LYS A 359 1.03 18.58 -17.35
CA LYS A 359 0.50 18.29 -18.67
C LYS A 359 -0.17 19.52 -19.28
N THR A 360 -1.03 20.21 -18.52
CA THR A 360 -1.68 21.45 -18.95
C THR A 360 -0.67 22.55 -19.26
N PHE A 361 0.34 22.74 -18.42
CA PHE A 361 1.41 23.72 -18.65
C PHE A 361 2.18 23.43 -19.94
N LEU A 362 2.59 22.19 -20.17
CA LEU A 362 3.34 21.81 -21.37
C LEU A 362 2.49 21.95 -22.64
N MET A 363 1.20 21.61 -22.56
CA MET A 363 0.25 21.90 -23.64
C MET A 363 0.12 23.40 -23.89
N GLU A 364 0.03 24.25 -22.85
CA GLU A 364 -0.04 25.70 -23.01
C GLU A 364 1.21 26.23 -23.76
N LEU A 365 2.41 25.73 -23.41
CA LEU A 365 3.63 26.11 -24.10
C LEU A 365 3.61 25.75 -25.58
N GLU A 366 3.10 24.56 -25.91
CA GLU A 366 3.01 24.05 -27.28
C GLU A 366 2.01 24.84 -28.13
N HIS A 367 0.81 25.11 -27.59
CA HIS A 367 -0.25 25.78 -28.34
C HIS A 367 -0.05 27.29 -28.47
N HIS A 368 0.59 27.92 -27.48
CA HIS A 368 0.59 29.39 -27.36
C HIS A 368 1.97 30.04 -27.25
N HIS A 369 3.03 29.27 -26.93
CA HIS A 369 4.35 29.84 -26.63
C HIS A 369 5.51 29.23 -27.44
N GLY A 370 5.18 28.63 -28.58
CA GLY A 370 6.16 28.26 -29.61
C GLY A 370 7.06 27.08 -29.23
N LEU A 371 6.67 26.28 -28.23
CA LEU A 371 7.24 24.95 -28.04
C LEU A 371 6.85 24.06 -29.21
N ASP A 372 7.84 23.35 -29.73
CA ASP A 372 7.68 22.37 -30.79
C ASP A 372 8.15 21.04 -30.18
N ALA A 373 7.22 20.11 -29.98
CA ALA A 373 7.49 18.83 -29.34
C ALA A 373 8.30 17.87 -30.23
N ASP A 374 8.37 18.15 -31.55
CA ASP A 374 9.15 17.37 -32.51
C ASP A 374 10.58 17.92 -32.66
N SER A 375 10.85 19.12 -32.14
CA SER A 375 12.18 19.73 -32.13
C SER A 375 13.04 19.24 -30.95
N ALA A 376 14.09 18.48 -31.26
CA ALA A 376 15.06 17.99 -30.27
C ALA A 376 15.69 19.13 -29.43
N ALA A 377 15.93 20.29 -30.05
CA ALA A 377 16.47 21.45 -29.36
C ALA A 377 15.49 22.04 -28.33
N HIS A 378 14.19 22.07 -28.68
CA HIS A 378 13.16 22.55 -27.77
C HIS A 378 12.91 21.56 -26.62
N ILE A 379 12.89 20.26 -26.90
CA ILE A 379 12.79 19.22 -25.86
C ILE A 379 13.99 19.29 -24.92
N TRP A 380 15.21 19.46 -25.43
CA TRP A 380 16.40 19.64 -24.60
C TRP A 380 16.27 20.85 -23.68
N LEU A 381 15.85 22.00 -24.22
CA LEU A 381 15.68 23.23 -23.45
C LEU A 381 14.61 23.04 -22.36
N LEU A 382 13.51 22.36 -22.69
CA LEU A 382 12.43 22.05 -21.77
C LEU A 382 12.89 21.14 -20.62
N HIS A 383 13.71 20.13 -20.92
CA HIS A 383 14.35 19.28 -19.91
C HIS A 383 15.27 20.08 -19.00
N HIS A 384 16.15 20.90 -19.58
CA HIS A 384 17.09 21.76 -18.85
C HIS A 384 16.39 22.69 -17.87
N LEU A 385 15.29 23.32 -18.30
CA LEU A 385 14.56 24.29 -17.48
C LEU A 385 13.68 23.66 -16.40
N PHE A 386 12.99 22.55 -16.72
CA PHE A 386 11.84 22.12 -15.90
C PHE A 386 11.98 20.73 -15.28
N GLN A 387 12.95 19.90 -15.68
CA GLN A 387 13.10 18.55 -15.10
C GLN A 387 13.33 18.60 -13.59
N HIS A 388 14.15 19.54 -13.10
CA HIS A 388 14.40 19.70 -11.67
C HIS A 388 13.11 20.06 -10.92
N ALA A 389 12.37 21.04 -11.43
CA ALA A 389 11.10 21.47 -10.85
C ALA A 389 10.04 20.36 -10.84
N LEU A 390 9.96 19.54 -11.90
CA LEU A 390 9.07 18.37 -11.93
C LEU A 390 9.43 17.35 -10.85
N ASN A 391 10.74 17.11 -10.65
CA ASN A 391 11.22 16.20 -9.62
C ASN A 391 10.99 16.73 -8.20
N THR A 392 11.10 18.04 -7.99
CA THR A 392 10.75 18.68 -6.71
C THR A 392 9.27 18.47 -6.39
N ASP A 393 8.37 18.69 -7.35
CA ASP A 393 6.93 18.43 -7.18
C ASP A 393 6.65 16.95 -6.93
N ALA A 394 7.30 16.04 -7.66
CA ALA A 394 7.13 14.60 -7.48
C ALA A 394 7.55 14.14 -6.08
N ARG A 395 8.70 14.65 -5.56
CA ARG A 395 9.17 14.32 -4.21
C ARG A 395 8.25 14.91 -3.14
N ALA A 396 7.87 16.18 -3.26
CA ALA A 396 6.95 16.81 -2.32
C ALA A 396 5.59 16.07 -2.27
N TRP A 397 5.09 15.63 -3.42
CA TRP A 397 3.88 14.82 -3.49
C TRP A 397 4.07 13.45 -2.81
N ALA A 398 5.18 12.75 -3.05
CA ALA A 398 5.45 11.47 -2.38
C ALA A 398 5.61 11.62 -0.86
N ASP A 399 6.22 12.70 -0.39
CA ASP A 399 6.32 13.00 1.05
C ASP A 399 4.94 13.21 1.67
N ALA A 400 4.08 13.99 1.01
CA ALA A 400 2.71 14.20 1.43
C ALA A 400 1.88 12.91 1.38
N TRP A 401 2.02 12.11 0.32
CA TRP A 401 1.41 10.80 0.20
C TRP A 401 1.87 9.87 1.33
N ASN A 402 3.16 9.79 1.60
CA ASN A 402 3.64 8.89 2.64
C ASN A 402 3.20 9.30 4.05
N ALA A 403 2.84 10.56 4.26
CA ALA A 403 2.33 11.09 5.53
C ALA A 403 0.79 11.11 5.66
N HIS A 404 0.04 11.04 4.56
CA HIS A 404 -1.43 11.13 4.61
C HIS A 404 -2.06 9.87 5.22
N ARG A 405 -3.20 9.99 5.91
CA ARG A 405 -3.88 8.82 6.50
C ARG A 405 -4.73 8.09 5.48
N LEU A 406 -4.44 6.80 5.29
CA LEU A 406 -5.28 5.88 4.52
C LEU A 406 -6.38 5.29 5.40
N ASN A 407 -7.52 4.99 4.79
CA ASN A 407 -8.60 4.20 5.42
C ASN A 407 -8.71 2.86 4.70
N ILE A 408 -7.96 1.86 5.16
CA ILE A 408 -8.03 0.50 4.62
C ILE A 408 -9.15 -0.26 5.34
N THR A 409 -9.98 -0.97 4.59
CA THR A 409 -11.15 -1.66 5.15
C THR A 409 -10.72 -2.78 6.10
N GLY A 410 -11.22 -2.72 7.34
CA GLY A 410 -10.85 -3.66 8.40
C GLY A 410 -9.57 -3.30 9.14
N GLU A 411 -8.92 -2.18 8.80
CA GLU A 411 -7.71 -1.69 9.46
C GLU A 411 -7.91 -0.29 10.02
N ARG A 412 -7.04 0.08 10.96
CA ARG A 412 -7.05 1.42 11.54
C ARG A 412 -6.46 2.41 10.55
N ALA A 413 -7.03 3.61 10.51
CA ALA A 413 -6.49 4.70 9.71
C ALA A 413 -5.05 5.05 10.13
N ALA A 414 -4.12 4.89 9.21
CA ALA A 414 -2.69 5.08 9.41
C ALA A 414 -2.08 5.61 8.11
N SER A 415 -0.96 6.32 8.20
CA SER A 415 -0.24 6.74 7.00
C SER A 415 0.53 5.58 6.36
N PRO A 416 0.83 5.64 5.04
CA PRO A 416 1.70 4.65 4.42
C PRO A 416 3.02 4.47 5.16
N ARG A 417 3.65 5.57 5.62
CA ARG A 417 4.88 5.53 6.42
C ARG A 417 4.68 4.80 7.74
N GLU A 418 3.56 5.02 8.44
CA GLU A 418 3.22 4.25 9.65
C GLU A 418 3.04 2.76 9.36
N LEU A 419 2.31 2.43 8.30
CA LEU A 419 2.03 1.04 7.92
C LEU A 419 3.31 0.31 7.51
N PHE A 420 4.24 1.00 6.87
CA PHE A 420 5.55 0.47 6.50
C PHE A 420 6.40 0.22 7.75
N MET A 421 6.64 1.23 8.57
CA MET A 421 7.51 1.14 9.74
C MET A 421 6.97 0.19 10.82
N PHE A 422 5.70 0.35 11.21
CA PHE A 422 5.10 -0.52 12.22
C PHE A 422 4.78 -1.90 11.67
N GLY A 423 4.60 -2.04 10.35
CA GLY A 423 4.46 -3.34 9.71
C GLY A 423 5.75 -4.14 9.76
N MET A 424 6.92 -3.53 9.53
CA MET A 424 8.22 -4.21 9.67
C MET A 424 8.45 -4.73 11.10
N LEU A 425 8.00 -3.99 12.11
CA LEU A 425 8.06 -4.42 13.51
C LEU A 425 7.08 -5.55 13.85
N ARG A 426 5.96 -5.66 13.13
CA ARG A 426 4.94 -6.68 13.39
C ARG A 426 5.19 -7.96 12.60
N HIS A 427 5.59 -7.81 11.36
CA HIS A 427 5.68 -8.89 10.37
C HIS A 427 7.13 -9.31 10.07
N GLY A 428 8.09 -8.75 10.81
CA GLY A 428 9.52 -8.95 10.60
C GLY A 428 10.09 -8.08 9.49
N PRO A 429 11.36 -7.64 9.62
CA PRO A 429 12.02 -6.86 8.58
C PRO A 429 12.34 -7.72 7.35
N ARG A 430 12.40 -7.07 6.20
CA ARG A 430 12.89 -7.64 4.93
C ARG A 430 13.85 -6.64 4.29
N GLY A 431 15.06 -7.09 3.95
CA GLY A 431 16.05 -6.31 3.22
C GLY A 431 16.88 -5.33 4.04
N ILE A 432 16.74 -5.35 5.37
CA ILE A 432 17.49 -4.48 6.29
C ILE A 432 18.65 -5.29 6.84
N GLU A 433 19.60 -5.67 5.98
CA GLU A 433 20.80 -6.40 6.39
C GLU A 433 21.80 -5.47 7.09
N ARG A 434 21.50 -5.19 8.37
CA ARG A 434 22.50 -5.02 9.43
C ARG A 434 21.84 -5.51 10.71
N VAL A 435 22.09 -6.79 11.01
CA VAL A 435 21.94 -7.52 12.28
C VAL A 435 21.29 -8.88 12.00
N LEU A 436 22.18 -9.87 11.88
CA LEU A 436 22.02 -11.33 12.01
C LEU A 436 22.07 -12.16 10.72
N ASP A 437 22.80 -13.26 10.86
CA ASP A 437 23.34 -14.14 9.85
C ASP A 437 22.29 -14.89 9.02
N ALA A 438 22.58 -14.95 7.71
CA ALA A 438 22.35 -16.01 6.74
C ALA A 438 21.10 -16.92 6.83
N ALA A 439 20.39 -16.94 5.70
CA ALA A 439 19.76 -18.10 5.07
C ALA A 439 18.51 -18.69 5.76
N ALA A 440 17.36 -18.09 5.48
CA ALA A 440 16.16 -18.89 5.18
C ALA A 440 15.99 -18.91 3.66
N ALA A 441 16.24 -20.06 3.04
CA ALA A 441 15.85 -20.29 1.66
C ALA A 441 14.31 -20.36 1.62
N ASP A 442 13.72 -19.41 0.92
CA ASP A 442 12.29 -19.37 0.64
C ASP A 442 11.98 -20.34 -0.48
N ASP A 443 11.47 -21.51 -0.11
CA ASP A 443 10.87 -22.46 -1.04
C ASP A 443 9.45 -21.97 -1.35
N LEU A 444 9.20 -21.60 -2.60
CA LEU A 444 7.84 -21.34 -3.07
C LEU A 444 7.03 -22.62 -2.84
N GLY A 445 5.89 -22.52 -2.16
CA GLY A 445 4.80 -23.45 -2.46
C GLY A 445 4.52 -23.41 -3.97
N ASP A 446 4.10 -24.53 -4.54
CA ASP A 446 3.90 -24.88 -5.95
C ASP A 446 2.86 -24.02 -6.73
N GLY A 447 2.62 -22.76 -6.32
CA GLY A 447 1.77 -21.78 -7.01
C GLY A 447 2.54 -20.92 -8.02
N ASP A 448 1.84 -20.39 -9.03
CA ASP A 448 2.43 -19.48 -10.02
C ASP A 448 2.82 -18.15 -9.35
N PRO A 449 4.11 -17.75 -9.34
CA PRO A 449 4.54 -16.47 -8.82
C PRO A 449 3.77 -15.28 -9.42
N ALA A 450 3.26 -15.42 -10.65
CA ALA A 450 2.48 -14.39 -11.34
C ALA A 450 1.21 -13.98 -10.61
N ASP A 451 0.62 -14.84 -9.77
CA ASP A 451 -0.64 -14.56 -9.06
C ASP A 451 -0.46 -13.90 -7.67
N TYR A 452 0.77 -13.82 -7.16
CA TYR A 452 1.05 -13.33 -5.80
C TYR A 452 0.76 -11.83 -5.64
N GLY A 453 -0.18 -11.44 -4.77
CA GLY A 453 -0.44 -10.01 -4.52
C GLY A 453 -1.10 -9.27 -5.71
N ILE A 454 -2.09 -9.86 -6.37
CA ILE A 454 -2.97 -9.17 -7.34
C ILE A 454 -4.23 -8.62 -6.64
N ASP A 455 -4.62 -7.37 -6.92
CA ASP A 455 -5.87 -6.78 -6.45
C ASP A 455 -6.99 -6.96 -7.50
N TRP A 456 -7.61 -8.13 -7.50
CA TRP A 456 -8.67 -8.46 -8.47
C TRP A 456 -9.85 -7.48 -8.45
N ASP A 457 -10.08 -6.77 -7.35
CA ASP A 457 -11.15 -5.76 -7.26
C ASP A 457 -10.80 -4.51 -8.09
N ALA A 458 -9.53 -4.09 -8.07
CA ALA A 458 -9.07 -2.92 -8.83
C ALA A 458 -8.95 -3.19 -10.34
N ILE A 459 -8.70 -4.43 -10.76
CA ILE A 459 -8.76 -4.84 -12.19
C ILE A 459 -10.17 -4.66 -12.76
N ASN A 460 -11.20 -4.90 -11.94
CA ASN A 460 -12.59 -4.78 -12.36
C ASN A 460 -13.14 -3.34 -12.28
N ASP A 461 -12.32 -2.36 -11.87
CA ASP A 461 -12.72 -0.95 -11.83
C ASP A 461 -12.51 -0.28 -13.19
N THR A 462 -13.62 0.03 -13.87
CA THR A 462 -13.63 0.63 -15.21
C THR A 462 -12.96 2.01 -15.26
N THR A 463 -12.96 2.77 -14.15
CA THR A 463 -12.34 4.10 -14.10
C THR A 463 -10.83 3.99 -14.05
N LEU A 464 -10.31 3.05 -13.25
CA LEU A 464 -8.88 2.78 -13.18
C LEU A 464 -8.35 2.22 -14.50
N MET A 465 -9.09 1.31 -15.13
CA MET A 465 -8.67 0.74 -16.41
C MET A 465 -8.68 1.79 -17.54
N ALA A 466 -9.66 2.71 -17.57
CA ALA A 466 -9.67 3.81 -18.53
C ALA A 466 -8.49 4.78 -18.32
N HIS A 467 -8.14 5.07 -17.06
CA HIS A 467 -6.97 5.87 -16.73
C HIS A 467 -5.67 5.19 -17.18
N HIS A 468 -5.50 3.90 -16.86
CA HIS A 468 -4.35 3.12 -17.30
C HIS A 468 -4.17 3.15 -18.83
N VAL A 469 -5.21 2.88 -19.62
CA VAL A 469 -5.14 2.93 -21.10
C VAL A 469 -4.77 4.31 -21.63
N ALA A 470 -5.28 5.38 -21.01
CA ALA A 470 -5.00 6.75 -21.44
C ALA A 470 -3.55 7.18 -21.22
N HIS A 471 -2.87 6.57 -20.25
CA HIS A 471 -1.52 6.94 -19.88
C HIS A 471 -0.45 5.92 -20.30
N ASN A 472 -0.85 4.69 -20.64
CA ASN A 472 -0.01 3.63 -21.21
C ASN A 472 -0.59 3.13 -22.55
N PRO A 473 -0.47 3.91 -23.64
CA PRO A 473 -1.12 3.61 -24.92
C PRO A 473 -0.57 2.35 -25.62
N SER A 474 0.66 1.94 -25.34
CA SER A 474 1.26 0.68 -25.83
C SER A 474 0.56 -0.57 -25.29
N THR A 475 -0.07 -0.50 -24.11
CA THR A 475 -0.75 -1.64 -23.49
C THR A 475 -2.14 -1.91 -24.08
N ALA A 476 -2.71 -0.97 -24.84
CA ALA A 476 -4.01 -1.11 -25.51
C ALA A 476 -4.02 -2.25 -26.55
N ILE A 477 -2.86 -2.67 -27.05
CA ILE A 477 -2.72 -3.76 -28.03
C ILE A 477 -2.82 -5.15 -27.37
N GLN A 478 -2.52 -5.26 -26.06
CA GLN A 478 -2.55 -6.54 -25.32
C GLN A 478 -3.94 -6.91 -24.75
N VAL A 479 -4.94 -6.02 -24.84
CA VAL A 479 -6.29 -6.24 -24.29
C VAL A 479 -7.12 -7.26 -25.11
N SER A 480 -6.57 -7.79 -26.21
CA SER A 480 -7.24 -8.81 -27.03
C SER A 480 -7.21 -10.23 -26.45
N ASP A 481 -6.42 -10.48 -25.41
CA ASP A 481 -6.39 -11.77 -24.73
C ASP A 481 -7.25 -11.78 -23.47
N SER A 482 -8.17 -12.74 -23.43
CA SER A 482 -9.10 -13.01 -22.33
C SER A 482 -8.45 -12.81 -20.94
N PRO A 483 -9.12 -12.16 -19.98
CA PRO A 483 -8.63 -11.98 -18.61
C PRO A 483 -8.45 -13.30 -17.83
N PHE A 484 -8.77 -14.43 -18.45
CA PHE A 484 -8.64 -15.80 -17.93
C PHE A 484 -7.68 -16.69 -18.75
N GLY A 485 -6.93 -16.12 -19.70
CA GLY A 485 -5.94 -16.87 -20.47
C GLY A 485 -4.72 -17.29 -19.63
N PRO A 486 -4.06 -18.41 -19.95
CA PRO A 486 -2.85 -18.85 -19.24
C PRO A 486 -1.79 -17.74 -19.20
N SER A 487 -1.06 -17.64 -18.09
CA SER A 487 0.06 -16.73 -17.80
C SER A 487 1.32 -17.04 -18.63
N SER A 488 1.18 -17.56 -19.86
CA SER A 488 2.29 -17.59 -20.80
C SER A 488 2.67 -16.15 -21.14
N GLY A 489 3.83 -15.71 -20.64
CA GLY A 489 4.38 -14.39 -20.92
C GLY A 489 4.39 -14.10 -22.43
N PRO A 490 4.28 -12.83 -22.84
CA PRO A 490 4.24 -12.47 -24.24
C PRO A 490 5.51 -12.96 -24.96
N GLU A 491 5.37 -13.46 -26.19
CA GLU A 491 6.51 -13.91 -27.03
C GLU A 491 7.55 -12.79 -27.27
N HIS A 492 7.15 -11.53 -27.07
CA HIS A 492 7.99 -10.34 -27.18
C HIS A 492 7.75 -9.35 -26.04
N LEU A 493 8.83 -8.79 -25.48
CA LEU A 493 8.77 -7.68 -24.52
C LEU A 493 8.27 -6.41 -25.22
N THR A 494 7.50 -5.59 -24.50
CA THR A 494 7.03 -4.31 -25.03
C THR A 494 8.15 -3.28 -24.89
N GLU A 495 8.59 -2.71 -26.00
CA GLU A 495 9.59 -1.64 -26.01
C GLU A 495 8.94 -0.32 -26.42
N VAL A 496 8.99 0.66 -25.51
CA VAL A 496 8.73 2.07 -25.83
C VAL A 496 10.10 2.74 -25.82
N ILE A 497 10.50 3.45 -26.87
CA ILE A 497 11.81 4.12 -26.89
C ILE A 497 11.66 5.60 -26.56
N CYS A 498 12.19 6.01 -25.40
CA CYS A 498 12.31 7.40 -25.01
C CYS A 498 13.79 7.73 -24.73
N ASN A 499 14.44 8.46 -25.65
CA ASN A 499 15.83 8.91 -25.49
C ASN A 499 15.88 10.44 -25.30
N PRO A 500 16.80 10.95 -24.45
CA PRO A 500 16.95 12.37 -24.25
C PRO A 500 17.71 13.00 -25.44
N PRO A 501 17.33 14.20 -25.90
CA PRO A 501 18.08 14.90 -26.95
C PRO A 501 19.44 15.39 -26.44
N GLY A 502 20.43 15.47 -27.34
CA GLY A 502 21.71 16.13 -27.06
C GLY A 502 21.55 17.65 -26.94
N SER A 503 22.43 18.30 -26.18
CA SER A 503 22.40 19.77 -26.07
C SER A 503 22.74 20.41 -27.42
N PRO A 504 21.91 21.34 -27.92
CA PRO A 504 22.22 22.12 -29.11
C PRO A 504 23.20 23.27 -28.83
N LEU A 505 23.53 23.54 -27.56
CA LEU A 505 24.37 24.65 -27.13
C LEU A 505 25.76 24.15 -26.70
N SER A 506 26.80 24.92 -27.04
CA SER A 506 28.12 24.74 -26.42
C SER A 506 28.08 25.07 -24.93
N ALA A 507 29.03 24.55 -24.16
CA ALA A 507 29.12 24.84 -22.72
C ALA A 507 29.18 26.35 -22.40
N ALA A 508 29.83 27.14 -23.25
CA ALA A 508 29.89 28.61 -23.10
C ALA A 508 28.54 29.29 -23.37
N GLN A 509 27.80 28.84 -24.39
CA GLN A 509 26.45 29.33 -24.67
C GLN A 509 25.47 28.96 -23.57
N LEU A 510 25.58 27.74 -23.02
CA LEU A 510 24.77 27.28 -21.90
C LEU A 510 25.01 28.12 -20.65
N ALA A 511 26.27 28.36 -20.28
CA ALA A 511 26.60 29.22 -19.13
C ALA A 511 26.05 30.65 -19.28
N ARG A 512 26.02 31.18 -20.51
CA ARG A 512 25.41 32.49 -20.80
C ARG A 512 23.88 32.45 -20.67
N LEU A 513 23.23 31.39 -21.16
CA LEU A 513 21.78 31.19 -20.97
C LEU A 513 21.45 31.13 -19.48
N ASP A 514 22.15 30.31 -18.71
CA ASP A 514 21.91 30.13 -17.28
C ASP A 514 22.11 31.43 -16.50
N SER A 515 23.18 32.17 -16.81
CA SER A 515 23.43 33.48 -16.19
C SER A 515 22.36 34.51 -16.55
N HIS A 516 21.91 34.54 -17.81
CA HIS A 516 20.84 35.41 -18.25
C HIS A 516 19.54 35.10 -17.50
N LEU A 517 19.16 33.83 -17.45
CA LEU A 517 17.94 33.41 -16.77
C LEU A 517 17.99 33.65 -15.26
N ALA A 518 19.11 33.34 -14.60
CA ALA A 518 19.28 33.56 -13.15
C ALA A 518 19.25 35.04 -12.77
N TYR A 519 19.68 35.94 -13.68
CA TYR A 519 19.62 37.38 -13.45
C TYR A 519 18.21 37.96 -13.62
N HIS A 520 17.41 37.40 -14.54
CA HIS A 520 16.11 37.97 -14.92
C HIS A 520 14.90 37.22 -14.33
N CYS A 521 15.08 36.00 -13.83
CA CYS A 521 13.98 35.14 -13.42
C CYS A 521 14.26 34.40 -12.10
N ASP A 522 13.20 34.17 -11.32
CA ASP A 522 13.24 33.24 -10.20
C ASP A 522 13.10 31.79 -10.69
N LEU A 523 14.24 31.11 -10.84
CA LEU A 523 14.30 29.72 -11.30
C LEU A 523 13.81 28.69 -10.28
N ALA A 524 13.64 29.08 -9.01
CA ALA A 524 13.15 28.20 -7.94
C ALA A 524 11.62 28.26 -7.79
N THR A 525 10.95 29.12 -8.55
CA THR A 525 9.51 29.38 -8.40
C THR A 525 8.63 28.13 -8.58
N GLY A 526 7.60 28.03 -7.75
CA GLY A 526 6.49 27.09 -7.90
C GLY A 526 5.40 27.54 -8.88
N ASP A 527 5.45 28.80 -9.31
CA ASP A 527 4.39 29.43 -10.12
C ASP A 527 4.54 29.09 -11.61
N MET A 528 3.49 28.49 -12.19
CA MET A 528 3.47 28.11 -13.60
C MET A 528 3.48 29.31 -14.55
N GLN A 529 2.94 30.46 -14.15
CA GLN A 529 3.00 31.68 -14.97
C GLN A 529 4.43 32.24 -15.02
N VAL A 530 5.18 32.17 -13.93
CA VAL A 530 6.59 32.57 -13.93
C VAL A 530 7.43 31.57 -14.74
N ARG A 531 7.18 30.27 -14.61
CA ARG A 531 7.82 29.23 -15.45
C ARG A 531 7.56 29.43 -16.95
N LYS A 532 6.37 29.90 -17.31
CA LYS A 532 6.04 30.28 -18.69
C LYS A 532 6.90 31.44 -19.18
N LEU A 533 7.10 32.47 -18.35
CA LEU A 533 7.99 33.60 -18.70
C LEU A 533 9.44 33.14 -18.85
N ILE A 534 9.91 32.22 -17.99
CA ILE A 534 11.23 31.59 -18.11
C ILE A 534 11.37 30.88 -19.46
N TRP A 535 10.37 30.08 -19.88
CA TRP A 535 10.38 29.43 -21.19
C TRP A 535 10.50 30.46 -22.33
N ILE A 536 9.67 31.50 -22.31
CA ILE A 536 9.65 32.53 -23.37
C ILE A 536 11.02 33.23 -23.46
N ALA A 537 11.58 33.64 -22.31
CA ALA A 537 12.89 34.30 -22.25
C ALA A 537 14.00 33.37 -22.77
N ALA A 538 14.02 32.12 -22.33
CA ALA A 538 15.01 31.14 -22.75
C ALA A 538 14.95 30.84 -24.25
N LEU A 539 13.74 30.67 -24.80
CA LEU A 539 13.52 30.41 -26.22
C LEU A 539 13.96 31.61 -27.07
N GLN A 540 13.63 32.83 -26.65
CA GLN A 540 14.09 34.05 -27.32
C GLN A 540 15.61 34.17 -27.32
N PHE A 541 16.25 33.91 -26.18
CA PHE A 541 17.70 33.91 -26.07
C PHE A 541 18.34 32.89 -27.01
N CYS A 542 17.81 31.66 -27.05
CA CYS A 542 18.31 30.61 -27.95
C CYS A 542 18.15 31.01 -29.43
N ARG A 543 17.03 31.64 -29.81
CA ARG A 543 16.83 32.14 -31.19
C ARG A 543 17.84 33.22 -31.59
N GLN A 544 18.26 34.05 -30.65
CA GLN A 544 19.27 35.09 -30.89
C GLN A 544 20.70 34.54 -31.01
N LEU A 545 20.97 33.34 -30.48
CA LEU A 545 22.29 32.69 -30.59
C LEU A 545 22.51 31.96 -31.93
N VAL A 546 21.43 31.69 -32.68
CA VAL A 546 21.46 30.97 -33.96
C VAL A 546 21.46 31.93 -35.17
N GLN A 547 21.22 33.22 -34.92
CA GLN A 547 21.49 34.32 -35.86
C GLN A 547 22.94 34.77 -35.74
#